data_AF-A0A2H0BCT1-F1
#
_entry.id   AF-A0A2H0BCT1-F1
#
_cell.length_a   1.000
_cell.length_b   1.000
_cell.length_c   1.000
_cell.angle_alpha   90.00
_cell.angle_beta   90.00
_cell.angle_gamma   90.00
#
_symmetry.space_group_name_H-M   'P 1'
#
loop_
_entity.id
_entity.type
_entity.pdbx_description
1 polymer ?
#
loop_
_entity_poly.entity_id
_entity_poly.type
_entity_poly.pdbx_seq_one_letter_code
_entity_poly.pdbx_strand_id
1 'polypeptide(L)'
;MSLSSKIRVAVLRGGPSNLYDTSLKTGEFVLSALREMTDTYEPLDIFISKGGEWHKSGLVYKPHRALEHADVVWNTLHGSYGEDGQVQKLLEGMKIPFTGPRTMASTLAMNKDMSKRLYKERSMLTPAYELVTMDGVNDDKLIAIFRSFLQPVVVKPANQSGSIGMSISYTFDGLKESVEKAFAYSPRVLVEEFIKGDEISCGVIEGVKGENIYALTPYSSEPESEFGEVKNMIADRAKEAHEVLGLSHYSSSDFIITPKKKIYILETNSLPPLHEGSLMHRSLGADGWRHNDFVDHVLRLAL
;
A
#
# COMPACT_ATOMS: atom_id res chain seq x y z
N MET A 1 -34.95 -13.34 -23.75
CA MET A 1 -33.88 -12.36 -23.49
C MET A 1 -33.48 -12.53 -22.03
N SER A 2 -32.36 -13.21 -21.77
CA SER A 2 -31.78 -13.22 -20.43
C SER A 2 -31.20 -11.84 -20.19
N LEU A 3 -31.84 -11.02 -19.35
CA LEU A 3 -31.18 -9.85 -18.77
C LEU A 3 -30.09 -10.43 -17.86
N SER A 4 -28.88 -10.62 -18.40
CA SER A 4 -27.70 -10.83 -17.56
C SER A 4 -27.61 -9.60 -16.66
N SER A 5 -27.91 -9.74 -15.37
CA SER A 5 -27.79 -8.64 -14.43
C SER A 5 -26.33 -8.20 -14.39
N LYS A 6 -26.08 -6.91 -14.62
CA LYS A 6 -24.75 -6.32 -14.49
C LYS A 6 -24.21 -6.56 -13.08
N ILE A 7 -22.90 -6.73 -12.96
CA ILE A 7 -22.23 -6.90 -11.67
C ILE A 7 -22.15 -5.52 -11.00
N ARG A 8 -22.74 -5.37 -9.82
CA ARG A 8 -22.75 -4.10 -9.08
C ARG A 8 -21.48 -3.96 -8.25
N VAL A 9 -20.64 -3.02 -8.66
CA VAL A 9 -19.31 -2.79 -8.06
C VAL A 9 -19.38 -1.56 -7.16
N ALA A 10 -19.31 -1.77 -5.85
CA ALA A 10 -19.22 -0.66 -4.90
C ALA A 10 -17.77 -0.17 -4.79
N VAL A 11 -17.50 1.08 -5.15
CA VAL A 11 -16.16 1.68 -5.04
C VAL A 11 -16.10 2.53 -3.79
N LEU A 12 -15.29 2.10 -2.81
CA LEU A 12 -15.04 2.89 -1.59
C LEU A 12 -13.94 3.91 -1.86
N ARG A 13 -14.20 5.19 -1.61
CA ARG A 13 -13.19 6.28 -1.75
C ARG A 13 -13.30 7.33 -0.64
N GLY A 14 -12.19 8.00 -0.33
CA GLY A 14 -12.06 8.98 0.76
C GLY A 14 -11.48 8.35 2.03
N GLY A 15 -12.25 8.36 3.12
CA GLY A 15 -11.92 7.73 4.41
C GLY A 15 -11.26 8.65 5.46
N PRO A 16 -11.28 8.26 6.75
CA PRO A 16 -10.69 9.04 7.83
C PRO A 16 -9.16 8.87 7.89
N SER A 17 -8.47 9.31 6.84
CA SER A 17 -7.01 9.12 6.67
C SER A 17 -6.33 10.39 6.13
N ASN A 18 -5.02 10.50 6.39
CA ASN A 18 -4.17 11.53 5.81
C ASN A 18 -3.98 11.38 4.29
N LEU A 19 -4.30 10.20 3.73
CA LEU A 19 -4.24 9.92 2.28
C LEU A 19 -5.61 10.04 1.60
N TYR A 20 -6.53 10.78 2.21
CA TYR A 20 -7.90 11.01 1.73
C TYR A 20 -7.96 11.47 0.27
N ASP A 21 -7.17 12.49 -0.12
CA ASP A 21 -7.22 13.03 -1.48
C ASP A 21 -6.67 12.04 -2.52
N THR A 22 -5.66 11.26 -2.16
CA THR A 22 -5.15 10.16 -2.98
C THR A 22 -6.22 9.08 -3.18
N SER A 23 -7.04 8.82 -2.15
CA SER A 23 -8.14 7.86 -2.23
C SER A 23 -9.23 8.36 -3.15
N LEU A 24 -9.61 9.64 -3.07
CA LEU A 24 -10.58 10.22 -4.00
C LEU A 24 -10.14 10.10 -5.46
N LYS A 25 -8.86 10.39 -5.75
CA LYS A 25 -8.30 10.25 -7.11
C LYS A 25 -8.28 8.80 -7.58
N THR A 26 -7.90 7.86 -6.70
CA THR A 26 -7.89 6.42 -7.01
C THR A 26 -9.31 5.89 -7.24
N GLY A 27 -10.27 6.33 -6.43
CA GLY A 27 -11.68 5.99 -6.59
C GLY A 27 -12.27 6.51 -7.90
N GLU A 28 -11.98 7.77 -8.27
CA GLU A 28 -12.45 8.32 -9.54
C GLU A 28 -11.82 7.60 -10.74
N PHE A 29 -10.55 7.21 -10.64
CA PHE A 29 -9.91 6.36 -11.64
C PHE A 29 -10.70 5.06 -11.81
N VAL A 30 -10.97 4.30 -10.75
CA VAL A 30 -11.76 3.05 -10.88
C VAL A 30 -13.18 3.30 -11.41
N LEU A 31 -13.86 4.35 -10.91
CA LEU A 31 -15.21 4.70 -11.35
C LEU A 31 -15.26 5.07 -12.84
N SER A 32 -14.27 5.79 -13.37
CA SER A 32 -14.23 6.15 -14.79
C SER A 32 -14.12 4.91 -15.68
N ALA A 33 -13.26 3.93 -15.32
CA ALA A 33 -13.17 2.66 -16.04
C ALA A 33 -14.49 1.88 -16.02
N LEU A 34 -15.15 1.81 -14.86
CA LEU A 34 -16.44 1.13 -14.74
C LEU A 34 -17.53 1.78 -15.60
N ARG A 35 -17.52 3.12 -15.72
CA ARG A 35 -18.45 3.87 -16.57
C ARG A 35 -18.21 3.66 -18.07
N GLU A 36 -17.06 3.13 -18.47
CA GLU A 36 -16.79 2.73 -19.86
C GLU A 36 -17.21 1.26 -20.12
N MET A 37 -17.29 0.43 -19.09
CA MET A 37 -17.63 -1.00 -19.17
C MET A 37 -19.08 -1.30 -18.76
N THR A 38 -20.02 -0.43 -19.17
CA THR A 38 -21.40 -0.49 -18.68
C THR A 38 -22.17 -1.73 -19.11
N ASP A 39 -21.73 -2.49 -20.12
CA ASP A 39 -22.38 -3.75 -20.51
C ASP A 39 -22.19 -4.85 -19.47
N THR A 40 -21.12 -4.77 -18.66
CA THR A 40 -20.74 -5.78 -17.66
C THR A 40 -20.96 -5.29 -16.23
N TYR A 41 -20.59 -4.04 -15.94
CA TYR A 41 -20.55 -3.50 -14.59
C TYR A 41 -21.54 -2.36 -14.36
N GLU A 42 -22.04 -2.27 -13.13
CA GLU A 42 -22.82 -1.14 -12.62
C GLU A 42 -22.06 -0.51 -11.43
N PRO A 43 -21.46 0.69 -11.58
CA PRO A 43 -20.71 1.32 -10.51
C PRO A 43 -21.63 1.91 -9.43
N LEU A 44 -21.34 1.58 -8.17
CA LEU A 44 -21.93 2.23 -7.00
C LEU A 44 -20.86 3.06 -6.30
N ASP A 45 -20.97 4.39 -6.37
CA ASP A 45 -20.03 5.30 -5.71
C ASP A 45 -20.34 5.40 -4.21
N ILE A 46 -19.42 4.89 -3.38
CA ILE A 46 -19.52 4.92 -1.92
C ILE A 46 -18.41 5.83 -1.37
N PHE A 47 -18.82 7.06 -1.07
CA PHE A 47 -17.94 8.08 -0.53
C PHE A 47 -17.87 7.97 1.00
N ILE A 48 -16.68 7.97 1.57
CA ILE A 48 -16.48 7.99 3.03
C ILE A 48 -15.84 9.33 3.41
N SER A 49 -16.50 10.08 4.30
CA SER A 49 -16.00 11.39 4.74
C SER A 49 -14.75 11.25 5.63
N LYS A 50 -14.05 12.37 5.87
CA LYS A 50 -12.94 12.42 6.85
C LYS A 50 -13.40 12.09 8.28
N GLY A 51 -14.69 12.27 8.57
CA GLY A 51 -15.31 11.86 9.83
C GLY A 51 -15.69 10.37 9.90
N GLY A 52 -15.47 9.61 8.82
CA GLY A 52 -15.80 8.18 8.74
C GLY A 52 -17.27 7.88 8.40
N GLU A 53 -18.04 8.88 7.98
CA GLU A 53 -19.44 8.69 7.57
C GLU A 53 -19.50 8.13 6.15
N TRP A 54 -20.34 7.13 5.92
CA TRP A 54 -20.50 6.49 4.61
C TRP A 54 -21.68 7.13 3.88
N HIS A 55 -21.43 7.60 2.67
CA HIS A 55 -22.42 8.23 1.82
C HIS A 55 -22.68 7.43 0.57
N LYS A 56 -23.96 7.34 0.19
CA LYS A 56 -24.42 6.80 -1.09
C LYS A 56 -25.48 7.74 -1.64
N SER A 57 -25.30 8.23 -2.87
CA SER A 57 -26.22 9.21 -3.49
C SER A 57 -26.47 10.45 -2.61
N GLY A 58 -25.43 10.95 -1.93
CA GLY A 58 -25.49 12.15 -1.07
C GLY A 58 -26.08 11.96 0.33
N LEU A 59 -26.63 10.78 0.65
CA LEU A 59 -27.21 10.48 1.96
C LEU A 59 -26.26 9.64 2.81
N VAL A 60 -26.29 9.83 4.12
CA VAL A 60 -25.49 9.06 5.09
C VAL A 60 -26.17 7.73 5.40
N TYR A 61 -25.40 6.65 5.32
CA TYR A 61 -25.85 5.29 5.64
C TYR A 61 -24.89 4.62 6.62
N LYS A 62 -25.37 3.58 7.30
CA LYS A 62 -24.49 2.61 7.95
C LYS A 62 -23.81 1.75 6.88
N PRO A 63 -22.59 1.22 7.10
CA PRO A 63 -21.84 0.47 6.09
C PRO A 63 -22.64 -0.65 5.41
N HIS A 64 -23.36 -1.47 6.19
CA HIS A 64 -24.19 -2.56 5.67
C HIS A 64 -25.36 -2.10 4.78
N ARG A 65 -25.88 -0.88 4.97
CA ARG A 65 -26.91 -0.28 4.11
C ARG A 65 -26.31 0.39 2.88
N ALA A 66 -25.16 1.05 3.03
CA ALA A 66 -24.44 1.63 1.91
C ALA A 66 -24.09 0.56 0.86
N LEU A 67 -23.65 -0.60 1.33
CA LEU A 67 -23.30 -1.75 0.50
C LEU A 67 -24.46 -2.70 0.22
N GLU A 68 -25.68 -2.33 0.60
CA GLU A 68 -26.87 -3.10 0.26
C GLU A 68 -26.95 -3.22 -1.26
N HIS A 69 -26.96 -4.47 -1.74
CA HIS A 69 -26.95 -4.87 -3.15
C HIS A 69 -25.61 -4.73 -3.90
N ALA A 70 -24.48 -4.52 -3.23
CA ALA A 70 -23.18 -4.66 -3.89
C ALA A 70 -22.87 -6.16 -4.11
N ASP A 71 -22.44 -6.51 -5.32
CA ASP A 71 -21.99 -7.88 -5.63
C ASP A 71 -20.49 -8.06 -5.32
N VAL A 72 -19.72 -6.97 -5.45
CA VAL A 72 -18.30 -6.89 -5.09
C VAL A 72 -17.94 -5.46 -4.68
N VAL A 73 -16.94 -5.30 -3.80
CA VAL A 73 -16.41 -4.00 -3.39
C VAL A 73 -15.00 -3.78 -3.93
N TRP A 74 -14.77 -2.65 -4.59
CA TRP A 74 -13.41 -2.16 -4.80
C TRP A 74 -13.00 -1.22 -3.67
N ASN A 75 -12.00 -1.61 -2.88
CA ASN A 75 -11.43 -0.75 -1.84
C ASN A 75 -10.35 0.18 -2.44
N THR A 76 -10.63 1.49 -2.53
CA THR A 76 -9.62 2.49 -2.94
C THR A 76 -9.20 3.43 -1.81
N LEU A 77 -9.49 3.05 -0.56
CA LEU A 77 -9.08 3.78 0.64
C LEU A 77 -7.57 3.59 0.87
N HIS A 78 -6.89 4.66 1.30
CA HIS A 78 -5.43 4.65 1.55
C HIS A 78 -5.12 5.00 3.00
N GLY A 79 -4.02 4.45 3.52
CA GLY A 79 -3.55 4.67 4.88
C GLY A 79 -4.43 4.02 5.94
N SER A 80 -4.51 4.63 7.12
CA SER A 80 -5.37 4.17 8.21
C SER A 80 -6.81 3.96 7.74
N TYR A 81 -7.50 3.00 8.34
CA TYR A 81 -8.84 2.52 7.98
C TYR A 81 -8.93 1.76 6.64
N GLY A 82 -8.18 2.18 5.62
CA GLY A 82 -8.21 1.60 4.27
C GLY A 82 -7.26 0.43 4.06
N GLU A 83 -6.04 0.52 4.59
CA GLU A 83 -4.94 -0.45 4.37
C GLU A 83 -4.57 -1.23 5.64
N ASP A 84 -5.10 -0.86 6.81
CA ASP A 84 -4.71 -1.42 8.10
C ASP A 84 -5.56 -2.63 8.56
N GLY A 85 -6.51 -3.06 7.73
CA GLY A 85 -7.41 -4.19 8.00
C GLY A 85 -8.78 -3.79 8.57
N GLN A 86 -9.02 -2.52 8.91
CA GLN A 86 -10.29 -2.12 9.53
C GLN A 86 -11.48 -2.28 8.58
N VAL A 87 -11.39 -1.72 7.35
CA VAL A 87 -12.47 -1.86 6.37
C VAL A 87 -12.58 -3.30 5.86
N GLN A 88 -11.46 -4.01 5.69
CA GLN A 88 -11.41 -5.41 5.29
C GLN A 88 -12.20 -6.28 6.26
N LYS A 89 -12.01 -6.08 7.57
CA LYS A 89 -12.74 -6.79 8.62
C LYS A 89 -14.25 -6.58 8.52
N LEU A 90 -14.68 -5.36 8.20
CA LEU A 90 -16.10 -5.06 7.98
C LEU A 90 -16.63 -5.83 6.75
N LEU A 91 -15.90 -5.79 5.64
CA LEU A 91 -16.30 -6.47 4.39
C LEU A 91 -16.33 -7.99 4.55
N GLU A 92 -15.35 -8.58 5.24
CA GLU A 92 -15.32 -10.00 5.60
C GLU A 92 -16.52 -10.39 6.47
N GLY A 93 -16.83 -9.57 7.48
CA GLY A 93 -17.99 -9.79 8.35
C GLY A 93 -19.33 -9.74 7.59
N MET A 94 -19.42 -8.92 6.54
CA MET A 94 -20.58 -8.84 5.65
C MET A 94 -20.58 -9.92 4.56
N LYS A 95 -19.50 -10.71 4.42
CA LYS A 95 -19.30 -11.73 3.38
C LYS A 95 -19.46 -11.18 1.95
N ILE A 96 -19.08 -9.92 1.75
CA ILE A 96 -19.09 -9.32 0.41
C ILE A 96 -17.70 -9.55 -0.19
N PRO A 97 -17.58 -10.08 -1.42
CA PRO A 97 -16.31 -10.15 -2.13
C PRO A 97 -15.67 -8.76 -2.30
N PHE A 98 -14.35 -8.65 -2.23
CA PHE A 98 -13.68 -7.36 -2.36
C PHE A 98 -12.25 -7.45 -2.91
N THR A 99 -11.79 -6.37 -3.54
CA THR A 99 -10.45 -6.26 -4.13
C THR A 99 -9.36 -5.98 -3.09
N GLY A 100 -8.12 -6.34 -3.42
CA GLY A 100 -6.98 -6.32 -2.51
C GLY A 100 -6.99 -7.43 -1.44
N PRO A 101 -6.09 -7.34 -0.45
CA PRO A 101 -5.89 -8.39 0.54
C PRO A 101 -6.90 -8.39 1.68
N ARG A 102 -6.99 -9.55 2.36
CA ARG A 102 -7.81 -9.78 3.56
C ARG A 102 -7.24 -9.11 4.80
N THR A 103 -8.02 -9.05 5.89
CA THR A 103 -7.71 -8.30 7.13
C THR A 103 -6.29 -8.55 7.65
N MET A 104 -5.91 -9.82 7.82
CA MET A 104 -4.61 -10.18 8.40
C MET A 104 -3.45 -9.66 7.53
N ALA A 105 -3.53 -9.88 6.22
CA ALA A 105 -2.49 -9.50 5.28
C ALA A 105 -2.36 -7.97 5.16
N SER A 106 -3.49 -7.25 5.14
CA SER A 106 -3.51 -5.78 5.23
C SER A 106 -2.81 -5.27 6.49
N THR A 107 -3.15 -5.81 7.66
CA THR A 107 -2.52 -5.43 8.93
C THR A 107 -1.01 -5.72 8.94
N LEU A 108 -0.57 -6.86 8.36
CA LEU A 108 0.84 -7.20 8.25
C LEU A 108 1.61 -6.24 7.34
N ALA A 109 1.06 -5.93 6.16
CA ALA A 109 1.69 -5.01 5.21
C ALA A 109 1.84 -3.60 5.80
N MET A 110 0.81 -3.10 6.48
CA MET A 110 0.81 -1.78 7.09
C MET A 110 1.79 -1.68 8.29
N ASN A 111 2.08 -2.80 8.96
CA ASN A 111 3.00 -2.84 10.10
C ASN A 111 4.44 -3.12 9.66
N LYS A 112 5.26 -2.07 9.59
CA LYS A 112 6.66 -2.11 9.15
C LYS A 112 7.56 -3.03 9.98
N ASP A 113 7.33 -3.15 11.29
CA ASP A 113 8.11 -4.06 12.14
C ASP A 113 7.79 -5.53 11.80
N MET A 114 6.50 -5.85 11.64
CA MET A 114 6.06 -7.20 11.29
C MET A 114 6.46 -7.59 9.86
N SER A 115 6.20 -6.72 8.88
CA SER A 115 6.57 -6.98 7.49
C SER A 115 8.07 -7.19 7.33
N LYS A 116 8.91 -6.37 7.98
CA LYS A 116 10.37 -6.56 7.99
C LYS A 116 10.83 -7.89 8.60
N ARG A 117 10.14 -8.40 9.62
CA ARG A 117 10.44 -9.73 10.18
C ARG A 117 10.16 -10.83 9.15
N LEU A 118 9.03 -10.75 8.46
CA LEU A 118 8.65 -11.68 7.40
C LEU A 118 9.61 -11.61 6.19
N TYR A 119 10.03 -10.41 5.79
CA TYR A 119 11.04 -10.23 4.74
C TYR A 119 12.38 -10.90 5.10
N LYS A 120 12.81 -10.80 6.36
CA LYS A 120 14.04 -11.45 6.84
C LYS A 120 13.96 -12.97 6.76
N GLU A 121 12.79 -13.57 7.02
CA GLU A 121 12.59 -15.02 6.86
C GLU A 121 12.79 -15.49 5.40
N ARG A 122 12.57 -14.59 4.43
CA ARG A 122 12.85 -14.82 2.99
C ARG A 122 14.23 -14.35 2.55
N SER A 123 15.13 -14.05 3.50
CA SER A 123 16.48 -13.53 3.23
C SER A 123 16.49 -12.25 2.39
N MET A 124 15.41 -11.47 2.43
CA MET A 124 15.36 -10.16 1.79
C MET A 124 16.11 -9.16 2.67
N LEU A 125 16.91 -8.29 2.04
CA LEU A 125 17.58 -7.23 2.77
C LEU A 125 16.57 -6.15 3.12
N THR A 126 16.58 -5.70 4.36
CA THR A 126 15.83 -4.53 4.82
C THR A 126 16.75 -3.69 5.70
N PRO A 127 16.60 -2.35 5.76
CA PRO A 127 17.41 -1.52 6.64
C PRO A 127 17.38 -2.07 8.07
N ALA A 128 18.56 -2.23 8.67
CA ALA A 128 18.69 -2.51 10.09
C ALA A 128 17.95 -1.44 10.89
N TYR A 129 17.22 -1.85 11.93
CA TYR A 129 16.35 -0.95 12.67
C TYR A 129 16.25 -1.33 14.14
N GLU A 130 15.93 -0.34 14.95
CA GLU A 130 15.53 -0.48 16.35
C GLU A 130 14.10 0.03 16.54
N LEU A 131 13.35 -0.64 17.43
CA LEU A 131 11.97 -0.27 17.74
C LEU A 131 11.90 0.54 19.04
N VAL A 132 11.33 1.74 18.94
CA VAL A 132 11.05 2.62 20.07
C VAL A 132 9.55 2.67 20.31
N THR A 133 9.13 2.47 21.55
CA THR A 133 7.73 2.53 21.97
C THR A 133 7.54 3.74 22.88
N MET A 134 6.37 4.38 22.82
CA MET A 134 6.08 5.62 23.55
C MET A 134 6.20 5.46 25.07
N ASP A 135 5.88 4.29 25.59
CA ASP A 135 6.00 3.91 27.01
C ASP A 135 7.43 3.57 27.45
N GLY A 136 8.30 3.22 26.50
CA GLY A 136 9.66 2.74 26.76
C GLY A 136 10.76 3.66 26.27
N VAL A 137 10.44 4.89 25.84
CA VAL A 137 11.43 5.86 25.35
C VAL A 137 12.07 6.61 26.52
N ASN A 138 13.40 6.66 26.52
CA ASN A 138 14.19 7.50 27.41
C ASN A 138 15.53 7.86 26.74
N ASP A 139 16.25 8.83 27.32
CA ASP A 139 17.51 9.31 26.74
C ASP A 139 18.56 8.20 26.65
N ASP A 140 18.66 7.31 27.65
CA ASP A 140 19.62 6.18 27.63
C ASP A 140 19.39 5.23 26.44
N LYS A 141 18.12 4.90 26.15
CA LYS A 141 17.74 4.08 25.00
C LYS A 141 18.07 4.79 23.68
N LEU A 142 17.75 6.08 23.57
CA LEU A 142 18.07 6.86 22.38
C LEU A 142 19.58 7.00 22.18
N ILE A 143 20.36 7.15 23.25
CA ILE A 143 21.83 7.19 23.20
C ILE A 143 22.37 5.86 22.71
N ALA A 144 21.83 4.73 23.20
CA ALA A 144 22.22 3.41 22.75
C ALA A 144 21.95 3.24 21.25
N ILE A 145 20.74 3.59 20.78
CA ILE A 145 20.36 3.53 19.36
C ILE A 145 21.28 4.43 18.51
N PHE A 146 21.54 5.66 18.95
CA PHE A 146 22.38 6.63 18.24
C PHE A 146 23.83 6.13 18.08
N ARG A 147 24.33 5.36 19.05
CA ARG A 147 25.67 4.74 19.00
C ARG A 147 25.71 3.47 18.15
N SER A 148 24.58 2.77 17.98
CA SER A 148 24.50 1.54 17.20
C SER A 148 24.42 1.77 15.69
N PHE A 149 23.95 2.94 15.24
CA PHE A 149 23.83 3.26 13.82
C PHE A 149 24.76 4.39 13.38
N LEU A 150 25.27 4.28 12.15
CA LEU A 150 25.94 5.38 11.49
C LEU A 150 24.91 6.42 11.07
N GLN A 151 25.23 7.69 11.27
CA GLN A 151 24.33 8.80 10.96
C GLN A 151 24.46 9.24 9.49
N PRO A 152 23.37 9.73 8.86
CA PRO A 152 22.05 9.92 9.46
C PRO A 152 21.26 8.61 9.66
N VAL A 153 20.23 8.67 10.51
CA VAL A 153 19.21 7.61 10.65
C VAL A 153 17.87 8.08 10.12
N VAL A 154 17.04 7.14 9.68
CA VAL A 154 15.66 7.38 9.27
C VAL A 154 14.73 7.05 10.43
N VAL A 155 13.90 8.00 10.85
CA VAL A 155 12.89 7.80 11.89
C VAL A 155 11.53 7.77 11.21
N LYS A 156 10.72 6.73 11.46
CA LYS A 156 9.37 6.64 10.87
C LYS A 156 8.36 5.90 11.77
N PRO A 157 7.07 6.25 11.70
CA PRO A 157 6.02 5.53 12.43
C PRO A 157 5.89 4.09 11.91
N ALA A 158 5.60 3.14 12.81
CA ALA A 158 5.57 1.72 12.46
C ALA A 158 4.36 1.29 11.62
N ASN A 159 3.26 2.04 11.67
CA ASN A 159 1.97 1.67 11.09
C ASN A 159 1.36 2.78 10.22
N GLN A 160 2.20 3.59 9.59
CA GLN A 160 1.78 4.60 8.61
C GLN A 160 2.28 4.21 7.22
N SER A 161 1.57 4.60 6.17
CA SER A 161 1.94 4.35 4.77
C SER A 161 2.79 5.51 4.22
N GLY A 162 3.78 5.21 3.37
CA GLY A 162 4.66 6.20 2.77
C GLY A 162 5.43 7.06 3.79
N SER A 163 5.65 8.33 3.45
CA SER A 163 6.52 9.26 4.19
C SER A 163 5.83 9.99 5.37
N ILE A 164 4.63 9.57 5.79
CA ILE A 164 3.90 10.24 6.87
C ILE A 164 4.65 10.09 8.18
N GLY A 165 5.00 11.22 8.81
CA GLY A 165 5.73 11.24 10.07
C GLY A 165 7.18 10.76 9.97
N MET A 166 7.71 10.59 8.75
CA MET A 166 9.10 10.22 8.51
C MET A 166 10.03 11.44 8.60
N SER A 167 11.21 11.24 9.18
CA SER A 167 12.28 12.24 9.18
C SER A 167 13.66 11.58 9.08
N ILE A 168 14.65 12.37 8.70
CA ILE A 168 16.07 11.97 8.65
C ILE A 168 16.81 12.76 9.72
N SER A 169 17.48 12.08 10.62
CA SER A 169 18.17 12.67 11.77
C SER A 169 19.67 12.51 11.64
N TYR A 170 20.41 13.62 11.70
CA TYR A 170 21.87 13.64 11.58
C TYR A 170 22.59 13.72 12.93
N THR A 171 21.89 14.20 13.96
CA THR A 171 22.43 14.47 15.29
C THR A 171 21.56 13.80 16.35
N PHE A 172 22.10 13.65 17.56
CA PHE A 172 21.37 13.06 18.68
C PHE A 172 20.12 13.87 19.05
N ASP A 173 20.23 15.19 19.15
CA ASP A 173 19.08 16.07 19.41
C ASP A 173 18.02 15.95 18.31
N GLY A 174 18.47 15.87 17.04
CA GLY A 174 17.58 15.66 15.90
C GLY A 174 16.87 14.31 15.93
N LEU A 175 17.52 13.25 16.44
CA LEU A 175 16.91 11.93 16.65
C LEU A 175 15.81 12.01 17.71
N LYS A 176 16.09 12.66 18.85
CA LYS A 176 15.10 12.83 19.92
C LYS A 176 13.85 13.56 19.43
N GLU A 177 14.04 14.70 18.77
CA GLU A 177 12.94 15.49 18.20
C GLU A 177 12.15 14.68 17.14
N SER A 178 12.86 13.92 16.31
CA SER A 178 12.25 13.09 15.27
C SER A 178 11.39 11.96 15.83
N VAL A 179 11.86 11.28 16.88
CA VAL A 179 11.11 10.23 17.58
C VAL A 179 9.86 10.81 18.25
N GLU A 180 9.99 11.95 18.93
CA GLU A 180 8.85 12.66 19.53
C GLU A 180 7.79 13.06 18.49
N LYS A 181 8.21 13.58 17.32
CA LYS A 181 7.30 13.89 16.21
C LYS A 181 6.62 12.65 15.64
N ALA A 182 7.36 11.56 15.45
CA ALA A 182 6.80 10.32 14.90
C ALA A 182 5.75 9.69 15.84
N PHE A 183 5.88 9.90 17.16
CA PHE A 183 4.90 9.46 18.14
C PHE A 183 3.51 10.11 18.01
N ALA A 184 3.40 11.26 17.33
CA ALA A 184 2.10 11.86 17.02
C ALA A 184 1.26 11.02 16.04
N TYR A 185 1.91 10.10 15.29
CA TYR A 185 1.26 9.27 14.27
C TYR A 185 1.15 7.80 14.67
N SER A 186 2.01 7.32 15.59
CA SER A 186 2.04 5.93 16.02
C SER A 186 2.66 5.79 17.41
N PRO A 187 2.15 4.91 18.29
CA PRO A 187 2.81 4.62 19.57
C PRO A 187 4.12 3.82 19.40
N ARG A 188 4.45 3.39 18.18
CA ARG A 188 5.64 2.61 17.83
C ARG A 188 6.38 3.29 16.69
N VAL A 189 7.67 3.51 16.85
CA VAL A 189 8.52 4.23 15.91
C VAL A 189 9.74 3.35 15.59
N LEU A 190 10.08 3.26 14.30
CA LEU A 190 11.31 2.62 13.84
C LEU A 190 12.38 3.69 13.69
N VAL A 191 13.58 3.38 14.18
CA VAL A 191 14.81 4.12 13.87
C VAL A 191 15.67 3.19 13.03
N GLU A 192 15.86 3.52 11.76
CA GLU A 192 16.54 2.69 10.77
C GLU A 192 17.88 3.29 10.34
N GLU A 193 18.82 2.42 9.95
CA GLU A 193 20.00 2.87 9.22
C GLU A 193 19.59 3.56 7.91
N PHE A 194 20.30 4.62 7.54
CA PHE A 194 20.11 5.26 6.25
C PHE A 194 20.78 4.47 5.13
N ILE A 195 19.99 3.99 4.17
CA ILE A 195 20.49 3.33 2.97
C ILE A 195 20.57 4.34 1.83
N LYS A 196 21.78 4.65 1.37
CA LYS A 196 21.99 5.49 0.19
C LYS A 196 21.84 4.66 -1.08
N GLY A 197 20.95 5.09 -1.97
CA GLY A 197 20.73 4.47 -3.27
C GLY A 197 19.53 5.07 -4.00
N ASP A 198 19.17 4.46 -5.11
CA ASP A 198 18.04 4.88 -5.94
C ASP A 198 16.76 4.21 -5.44
N GLU A 199 15.70 4.99 -5.25
CA GLU A 199 14.38 4.47 -4.90
C GLU A 199 13.67 3.91 -6.15
N ILE A 200 13.08 2.73 -6.01
CA ILE A 200 12.34 2.06 -7.08
C ILE A 200 11.10 1.38 -6.53
N SER A 201 10.02 1.45 -7.30
CA SER A 201 8.76 0.76 -7.01
C SER A 201 8.54 -0.35 -8.04
N CYS A 202 8.12 -1.53 -7.59
CA CYS A 202 7.69 -2.62 -8.46
C CYS A 202 6.32 -3.13 -8.03
N GLY A 203 5.34 -2.93 -8.93
CA GLY A 203 3.99 -3.45 -8.77
C GLY A 203 3.92 -4.92 -9.19
N VAL A 204 3.04 -5.67 -8.54
CA VAL A 204 2.69 -7.04 -8.93
C VAL A 204 1.19 -7.19 -9.09
N ILE A 205 0.78 -8.13 -9.93
CA ILE A 205 -0.61 -8.47 -10.22
C ILE A 205 -0.73 -9.99 -10.29
N GLU A 206 -1.74 -10.56 -9.65
CA GLU A 206 -1.99 -11.99 -9.68
C GLU A 206 -2.70 -12.45 -10.97
N GLY A 207 -2.49 -13.70 -11.38
CA GLY A 207 -3.28 -14.37 -12.42
C GLY A 207 -3.12 -13.81 -13.84
N VAL A 208 -2.02 -13.11 -14.13
CA VAL A 208 -1.77 -12.49 -15.44
C VAL A 208 -0.96 -13.43 -16.33
N LYS A 209 -1.38 -13.60 -17.59
CA LYS A 209 -0.63 -14.37 -18.62
C LYS A 209 -0.27 -15.81 -18.22
N GLY A 210 -1.05 -16.44 -17.34
CA GLY A 210 -0.79 -17.79 -16.83
C GLY A 210 0.28 -17.86 -15.73
N GLU A 211 0.82 -16.71 -15.29
CA GLU A 211 1.63 -16.61 -14.08
C GLU A 211 0.73 -16.43 -12.85
N ASN A 212 1.11 -17.06 -11.73
CA ASN A 212 0.43 -16.84 -10.46
C ASN A 212 0.58 -15.39 -10.01
N ILE A 213 1.81 -14.85 -10.07
CA ILE A 213 2.13 -13.46 -9.74
C ILE A 213 3.03 -12.91 -10.84
N TYR A 214 2.54 -11.89 -11.54
CA TYR A 214 3.26 -11.17 -12.57
C TYR A 214 3.80 -9.85 -12.00
N ALA A 215 5.08 -9.57 -12.22
CA ALA A 215 5.70 -8.32 -11.81
C ALA A 215 5.70 -7.34 -12.97
N LEU A 216 5.18 -6.15 -12.73
CA LEU A 216 5.21 -5.04 -13.68
C LEU A 216 6.63 -4.50 -13.82
N THR A 217 6.89 -3.79 -14.94
CA THR A 217 8.14 -3.04 -15.09
C THR A 217 8.38 -2.11 -13.89
N PRO A 218 9.49 -2.30 -13.15
CA PRO A 218 9.86 -1.41 -12.05
C PRO A 218 10.07 0.02 -12.55
N TYR A 219 9.66 0.99 -11.73
CA TYR A 219 9.68 2.41 -12.08
C TYR A 219 10.29 3.23 -10.95
N SER A 220 11.08 4.24 -11.28
CA SER A 220 11.64 5.21 -10.33
C SER A 220 11.06 6.61 -10.60
N SER A 221 10.90 7.40 -9.55
CA SER A 221 10.56 8.82 -9.70
C SER A 221 11.71 9.65 -10.30
N GLU A 222 12.95 9.18 -10.21
CA GLU A 222 14.11 9.86 -10.78
C GLU A 222 14.45 9.35 -12.19
N PRO A 223 14.73 10.25 -13.14
CA PRO A 223 15.11 9.86 -14.50
C PRO A 223 16.49 9.18 -14.53
N GLU A 224 16.69 8.25 -15.47
CA GLU A 224 18.00 7.64 -15.84
C GLU A 224 18.62 6.62 -14.87
N SER A 225 17.80 5.81 -14.20
CA SER A 225 18.35 4.67 -13.49
C SER A 225 18.40 3.42 -14.38
N GLU A 226 19.59 3.12 -14.92
CA GLU A 226 19.88 1.84 -15.60
C GLU A 226 19.89 0.69 -14.59
N PHE A 227 18.68 0.18 -14.27
CA PHE A 227 18.47 -0.98 -13.42
C PHE A 227 18.64 -2.32 -14.16
N GLY A 228 19.07 -2.30 -15.43
CA GLY A 228 18.98 -3.42 -16.37
C GLY A 228 19.42 -4.77 -15.79
N GLU A 229 20.55 -4.82 -15.09
CA GLU A 229 21.08 -6.06 -14.49
C GLU A 229 20.29 -6.56 -13.27
N VAL A 230 19.63 -5.67 -12.53
CA VAL A 230 18.90 -5.99 -11.29
C VAL A 230 17.38 -6.00 -11.46
N LYS A 231 16.84 -5.65 -12.64
CA LYS A 231 15.40 -5.58 -12.92
C LYS A 231 14.68 -6.88 -12.56
N ASN A 232 15.22 -8.02 -12.98
CA ASN A 232 14.63 -9.33 -12.71
C ASN A 232 14.69 -9.66 -11.21
N MET A 233 15.78 -9.31 -10.53
CA MET A 233 15.89 -9.51 -9.09
C MET A 233 14.86 -8.68 -8.32
N ILE A 234 14.57 -7.45 -8.76
CA ILE A 234 13.56 -6.60 -8.13
C ILE A 234 12.16 -7.19 -8.33
N ALA A 235 11.87 -7.66 -9.55
CA ALA A 235 10.63 -8.36 -9.85
C ALA A 235 10.44 -9.59 -8.94
N ASP A 236 11.46 -10.44 -8.81
CA ASP A 236 11.43 -11.61 -7.94
C ASP A 236 11.19 -11.22 -6.48
N ARG A 237 11.87 -10.17 -5.98
CA ARG A 237 11.69 -9.66 -4.62
C ARG A 237 10.30 -9.06 -4.39
N ALA A 238 9.70 -8.43 -5.38
CA ALA A 238 8.33 -7.91 -5.28
C ALA A 238 7.30 -9.06 -5.23
N LYS A 239 7.52 -10.13 -6.01
CA LYS A 239 6.70 -11.35 -5.93
C LYS A 239 6.82 -12.02 -4.56
N GLU A 240 8.04 -12.22 -4.07
CA GLU A 240 8.29 -12.79 -2.73
C GLU A 240 7.65 -11.95 -1.61
N ALA A 241 7.72 -10.61 -1.70
CA ALA A 241 7.08 -9.72 -0.73
C ALA A 241 5.56 -9.88 -0.72
N HIS A 242 4.94 -9.99 -1.90
CA HIS A 242 3.50 -10.22 -2.03
C HIS A 242 3.08 -11.54 -1.37
N GLU A 243 3.82 -12.62 -1.67
CA GLU A 243 3.54 -13.95 -1.13
C GLU A 243 3.75 -14.03 0.38
N VAL A 244 4.88 -13.51 0.90
CA VAL A 244 5.21 -13.66 2.33
C VAL A 244 4.27 -12.86 3.24
N LEU A 245 3.74 -11.75 2.74
CA LEU A 245 2.72 -10.97 3.44
C LEU A 245 1.31 -11.56 3.29
N GLY A 246 1.12 -12.54 2.41
CA GLY A 246 -0.18 -13.12 2.11
C GLY A 246 -1.12 -12.14 1.42
N LEU A 247 -0.58 -11.24 0.58
CA LEU A 247 -1.38 -10.27 -0.16
C LEU A 247 -2.22 -10.95 -1.24
N SER A 248 -3.09 -10.18 -1.89
CA SER A 248 -3.96 -10.70 -2.95
C SER A 248 -4.23 -9.64 -4.00
N HIS A 249 -4.50 -10.11 -5.22
CA HIS A 249 -4.87 -9.36 -6.41
C HIS A 249 -3.75 -8.49 -7.00
N TYR A 250 -3.26 -7.51 -6.23
CA TYR A 250 -2.18 -6.63 -6.63
C TYR A 250 -1.53 -5.98 -5.40
N SER A 251 -0.27 -5.56 -5.54
CA SER A 251 0.42 -4.75 -4.53
C SER A 251 1.57 -4.01 -5.18
N SER A 252 2.23 -3.10 -4.46
CA SER A 252 3.49 -2.50 -4.90
C SER A 252 4.52 -2.55 -3.80
N SER A 253 5.76 -2.90 -4.14
CA SER A 253 6.88 -2.91 -3.19
C SER A 253 7.89 -1.84 -3.54
N ASP A 254 8.34 -1.11 -2.52
CA ASP A 254 9.33 -0.05 -2.64
C ASP A 254 10.68 -0.55 -2.16
N PHE A 255 11.72 -0.25 -2.94
CA PHE A 255 13.08 -0.68 -2.71
C PHE A 255 14.07 0.47 -2.81
N ILE A 256 15.22 0.32 -2.14
CA ILE A 256 16.42 1.11 -2.42
C ILE A 256 17.47 0.20 -3.05
N ILE A 257 18.06 0.66 -4.15
CA ILE A 257 19.18 -0.01 -4.80
C ILE A 257 20.45 0.79 -4.52
N THR A 258 21.35 0.18 -3.75
CA THR A 258 22.64 0.80 -3.45
C THR A 258 23.56 0.86 -4.69
N PRO A 259 24.59 1.71 -4.72
CA PRO A 259 25.60 1.71 -5.79
C PRO A 259 26.30 0.36 -6.00
N LYS A 260 26.33 -0.50 -4.97
CA LYS A 260 26.85 -1.88 -5.04
C LYS A 260 25.80 -2.91 -5.48
N LYS A 261 24.68 -2.44 -6.04
CA LYS A 261 23.57 -3.26 -6.56
C LYS A 261 22.90 -4.18 -5.52
N LYS A 262 23.06 -3.89 -4.22
CA LYS A 262 22.21 -4.51 -3.17
C LYS A 262 20.83 -3.88 -3.18
N ILE A 263 19.80 -4.72 -3.11
CA ILE A 263 18.38 -4.34 -3.13
C ILE A 263 17.82 -4.46 -1.71
N TYR A 264 17.39 -3.35 -1.15
CA TYR A 264 16.76 -3.27 0.18
C TYR A 264 15.28 -3.04 0.01
N ILE A 265 14.41 -3.90 0.58
CA ILE A 265 12.98 -3.63 0.65
C ILE A 265 12.68 -2.66 1.80
N LEU A 266 11.93 -1.61 1.48
CA LEU A 266 11.49 -0.58 2.42
C LEU A 266 10.13 -0.92 3.00
N GLU A 267 9.16 -1.16 2.11
CA GLU A 267 7.76 -1.48 2.43
C GLU A 267 7.05 -2.11 1.24
N THR A 268 5.89 -2.71 1.50
CA THR A 268 4.96 -3.16 0.46
C THR A 268 3.60 -2.56 0.74
N ASN A 269 3.11 -1.78 -0.20
CA ASN A 269 1.80 -1.17 -0.18
C ASN A 269 0.76 -2.18 -0.70
N SER A 270 -0.26 -2.41 0.13
CA SER A 270 -1.33 -3.39 -0.11
C SER A 270 -2.43 -2.89 -1.05
N LEU A 271 -2.55 -1.56 -1.21
CA LEU A 271 -3.50 -0.88 -2.08
C LEU A 271 -2.78 0.30 -2.74
N PRO A 272 -1.83 0.07 -3.66
CA PRO A 272 -1.06 1.17 -4.23
C PRO A 272 -1.97 2.17 -4.96
N PRO A 273 -1.69 3.49 -4.91
CA PRO A 273 -2.44 4.48 -5.68
C PRO A 273 -2.45 4.13 -7.17
N LEU A 274 -3.59 4.33 -7.84
CA LEU A 274 -3.78 3.95 -9.25
C LEU A 274 -3.99 5.14 -10.21
N HIS A 275 -4.15 6.35 -9.67
CA HIS A 275 -4.36 7.55 -10.48
C HIS A 275 -3.16 7.82 -11.42
N GLU A 276 -3.36 8.59 -12.49
CA GLU A 276 -2.37 8.79 -13.58
C GLU A 276 -0.95 9.19 -13.12
N GLY A 277 -0.85 9.98 -12.05
CA GLY A 277 0.45 10.38 -11.48
C GLY A 277 1.17 9.34 -10.61
N SER A 278 0.58 8.16 -10.35
CA SER A 278 1.13 7.16 -9.44
C SER A 278 2.16 6.25 -10.11
N LEU A 279 3.08 5.68 -9.32
CA LEU A 279 4.10 4.75 -9.82
C LEU A 279 3.46 3.47 -10.38
N MET A 280 2.42 2.94 -9.71
CA MET A 280 1.68 1.77 -10.19
C MET A 280 1.03 2.03 -11.55
N HIS A 281 0.41 3.20 -11.76
CA HIS A 281 -0.17 3.56 -13.05
C HIS A 281 0.89 3.62 -14.17
N ARG A 282 2.06 4.21 -13.88
CA ARG A 282 3.17 4.28 -14.84
C ARG A 282 3.70 2.89 -15.19
N SER A 283 3.86 2.01 -14.19
CA SER A 283 4.25 0.61 -14.39
C SER A 283 3.24 -0.18 -15.23
N LEU A 284 1.95 0.02 -14.98
CA LEU A 284 0.86 -0.57 -15.79
C LEU A 284 0.98 -0.13 -17.27
N GLY A 285 1.12 1.18 -17.51
CA GLY A 285 1.25 1.73 -18.85
C GLY A 285 2.51 1.25 -19.59
N ALA A 286 3.63 1.12 -18.89
CA ALA A 286 4.89 0.60 -19.44
C ALA A 286 4.76 -0.87 -19.93
N ASP A 287 3.91 -1.65 -19.26
CA ASP A 287 3.62 -3.04 -19.62
C ASP A 287 2.43 -3.19 -20.59
N GLY A 288 1.88 -2.07 -21.07
CA GLY A 288 0.82 -2.03 -22.08
C GLY A 288 -0.60 -2.27 -21.55
N TRP A 289 -0.80 -2.20 -20.24
CA TRP A 289 -2.15 -2.29 -19.66
C TRP A 289 -2.97 -1.06 -20.00
N ARG A 290 -4.17 -1.28 -20.56
CA ARG A 290 -5.21 -0.25 -20.53
C ARG A 290 -5.86 -0.26 -19.17
N HIS A 291 -6.28 0.91 -18.71
CA HIS A 291 -6.94 1.08 -17.42
C HIS A 291 -8.13 0.12 -17.23
N ASN A 292 -9.04 0.06 -18.20
CA ASN A 292 -10.22 -0.81 -18.14
C ASN A 292 -9.85 -2.29 -18.03
N ASP A 293 -8.79 -2.73 -18.72
CA ASP A 293 -8.35 -4.12 -18.68
C ASP A 293 -7.84 -4.49 -17.27
N PHE A 294 -7.10 -3.58 -16.63
CA PHE A 294 -6.64 -3.79 -15.26
C PHE A 294 -7.81 -3.85 -14.27
N VAL A 295 -8.77 -2.94 -14.39
CA VAL A 295 -9.97 -2.92 -13.54
C VAL A 295 -10.81 -4.19 -13.72
N ASP A 296 -11.08 -4.60 -14.95
CA ASP A 296 -11.81 -5.85 -15.22
C ASP A 296 -11.07 -7.07 -14.66
N HIS A 297 -9.74 -7.13 -14.85
CA HIS A 297 -8.91 -8.24 -14.36
C HIS A 297 -8.98 -8.38 -12.83
N VAL A 298 -8.76 -7.30 -12.09
CA VAL A 298 -8.80 -7.31 -10.62
C VAL A 298 -10.20 -7.66 -10.10
N LEU A 299 -11.27 -7.18 -10.75
CA LEU A 299 -12.63 -7.55 -10.37
C LEU A 299 -12.91 -9.04 -10.57
N ARG A 300 -12.43 -9.63 -11.67
CA ARG A 300 -12.55 -11.07 -11.91
C ARG A 300 -11.81 -11.91 -10.89
N LEU A 301 -10.69 -11.44 -10.35
CA LEU A 301 -9.99 -12.14 -9.27
C LEU A 301 -10.76 -12.08 -7.94
N ALA A 302 -11.46 -10.97 -7.70
CA ALA A 302 -12.19 -10.75 -6.45
C ALA A 302 -13.55 -11.48 -6.39
N LEU A 303 -14.14 -11.80 -7.54
CA LEU A 303 -15.43 -12.49 -7.70
C LEU A 303 -15.30 -14.01 -7.56
#